data_AF-A0A7J4MEK8-F1
#
_entry.id   AF-A0A7J4MEK8-F1
#
_cell.length_a   1.000
_cell.length_b   1.000
_cell.length_c   1.000
_cell.angle_alpha   90.00
_cell.angle_beta   90.00
_cell.angle_gamma   90.00
#
_symmetry.space_group_name_H-M   'P 1'
#
loop_
_entity.id
_entity.type
_entity.pdbx_description
1 polymer ?
#
loop_
_entity_poly.entity_id
_entity_poly.type
_entity_poly.pdbx_seq_one_letter_code
_entity_poly.pdbx_strand_id
1 'polypeptide(L)'
;MVNEPMGMPSNMPPGMPPEMSSMPQNSVEQQVYSQESNDSREQPEMTQMASIIADLDRRLRTLEERYANLRKKLQLTDQNLIESERAFGKDLKILNDDSMQIKKQVNDFSDKVLMFGEELGNTAKKNDVKVIEKYLTMWNPQQFITRKELKQYLEYNKPNFQQKESEEN
;
A
#
# COMPACT_ATOMS: atom_id res chain seq x y z
N MET A 1 20.62 -36.74 -7.42
CA MET A 1 20.76 -35.63 -8.39
C MET A 1 20.16 -34.41 -7.72
N VAL A 2 20.86 -33.38 -7.27
CA VAL A 2 22.22 -32.88 -7.52
C VAL A 2 22.71 -32.28 -6.19
N ASN A 3 23.96 -32.60 -5.83
CA ASN A 3 24.72 -31.98 -4.74
C ASN A 3 25.12 -30.55 -5.14
N GLU A 4 25.15 -29.59 -4.21
CA GLU A 4 26.39 -28.97 -3.72
C GLU A 4 26.15 -27.82 -2.71
N PRO A 5 27.13 -27.50 -1.85
CA PRO A 5 26.94 -26.83 -0.56
C PRO A 5 27.38 -25.35 -0.51
N MET A 6 26.83 -24.59 0.44
CA MET A 6 27.24 -23.23 0.77
C MET A 6 28.59 -23.22 1.51
N GLY A 7 29.66 -22.86 0.79
CA GLY A 7 30.95 -22.49 1.37
C GLY A 7 31.01 -20.98 1.64
N MET A 8 31.31 -20.59 2.88
CA MET A 8 31.77 -19.25 3.22
C MET A 8 33.30 -19.19 3.17
N PRO A 9 33.92 -18.22 2.48
CA PRO A 9 35.36 -18.00 2.61
C PRO A 9 35.68 -17.12 3.83
N SER A 10 36.45 -17.71 4.75
CA SER A 10 37.33 -16.99 5.67
C SER A 10 38.44 -16.30 4.87
N ASN A 11 38.71 -15.03 5.13
CA ASN A 11 40.04 -14.47 4.88
C ASN A 11 40.33 -13.30 5.83
N MET A 12 41.05 -13.63 6.91
CA MET A 12 41.76 -12.65 7.74
C MET A 12 43.03 -12.21 6.99
N PRO A 13 43.41 -10.92 7.02
CA PRO A 13 44.74 -10.51 6.59
C PRO A 13 45.81 -10.78 7.67
N PRO A 14 47.05 -11.11 7.29
CA PRO A 14 48.11 -11.58 8.18
C PRO A 14 49.07 -10.46 8.64
N GLY A 15 49.64 -10.67 9.84
CA GLY A 15 50.96 -10.25 10.33
C GLY A 15 51.57 -8.91 9.87
N MET A 16 51.61 -7.93 10.78
CA MET A 16 52.63 -6.87 10.76
C MET A 16 53.95 -7.40 11.38
N PRO A 17 55.11 -7.20 10.73
CA PRO A 17 56.41 -7.48 11.34
C PRO A 17 56.88 -6.35 12.28
N PRO A 18 57.76 -6.63 13.25
CA PRO A 18 58.37 -5.62 14.10
C PRO A 18 59.65 -5.07 13.42
N GLU A 19 59.72 -3.76 13.19
CA GLU A 19 60.99 -3.08 12.90
C GLU A 19 61.59 -2.53 14.20
N MET A 20 62.69 -3.14 14.62
CA MET A 20 63.68 -2.56 15.51
C MET A 20 64.94 -2.21 14.71
N SER A 21 65.70 -1.24 15.23
CA SER A 21 67.00 -0.73 14.79
C SER A 21 66.96 0.21 13.58
N SER A 22 67.61 1.36 13.57
CA SER A 22 68.82 1.76 14.31
C SER A 22 68.98 3.28 14.31
N MET A 23 69.56 3.80 15.39
CA MET A 23 70.23 5.10 15.41
C MET A 23 71.36 5.15 14.37
N PRO A 24 71.75 6.36 13.95
CA PRO A 24 73.14 6.75 14.17
C PRO A 24 73.28 8.10 14.89
N GLN A 25 74.27 8.14 15.78
CA GLN A 25 74.83 9.33 16.40
C GLN A 25 75.71 10.12 15.41
N ASN A 26 76.10 11.33 15.85
CA ASN A 26 77.07 12.30 15.29
C ASN A 26 76.49 13.29 14.25
N SER A 27 76.73 14.60 14.32
CA SER A 27 77.71 15.38 15.09
C SER A 27 77.19 16.81 15.27
N VAL A 28 77.39 17.36 16.47
CA VAL A 28 77.33 18.80 16.75
C VAL A 28 78.68 19.38 16.36
N GLU A 29 78.73 20.25 15.35
CA GLU A 29 79.73 21.33 15.28
C GLU A 29 79.34 22.37 14.22
N GLN A 30 78.95 23.54 14.73
CA GLN A 30 79.53 24.84 14.36
C GLN A 30 79.43 25.29 12.89
N GLN A 31 78.53 26.25 12.62
CA GLN A 31 78.90 27.48 11.91
C GLN A 31 77.78 28.54 12.02
N VAL A 32 77.99 29.45 12.96
CA VAL A 32 77.46 30.83 12.93
C VAL A 32 78.57 31.67 12.31
N TYR A 33 78.37 32.22 11.11
CA TYR A 33 78.77 33.59 10.74
C TYR A 33 78.17 33.97 9.38
N SER A 34 77.25 34.93 9.47
CA SER A 34 76.93 36.02 8.56
C SER A 34 77.58 36.06 7.18
N GLN A 35 76.74 36.18 6.15
CA GLN A 35 76.99 37.15 5.07
C GLN A 35 75.66 37.68 4.53
N GLU A 36 75.32 38.89 4.97
CA GLU A 36 74.48 39.80 4.22
C GLU A 36 75.07 39.95 2.81
N SER A 37 74.32 39.52 1.80
CA SER A 37 74.33 40.18 0.50
C SER A 37 72.93 40.77 0.32
N ASN A 38 72.86 42.00 0.78
CA ASN A 38 71.88 43.00 0.44
C ASN A 38 71.94 43.18 -1.09
N ASP A 39 71.06 42.49 -1.82
CA ASP A 39 70.80 42.78 -3.23
C ASP A 39 69.34 43.20 -3.39
N SER A 40 69.19 44.52 -3.46
CA SER A 40 68.28 45.21 -4.37
C SER A 40 66.82 44.72 -4.41
N ARG A 41 66.05 45.32 -3.51
CA ARG A 41 64.76 45.98 -3.79
C ARG A 41 64.50 46.16 -5.30
N GLU A 42 63.55 45.38 -5.83
CA GLU A 42 62.43 45.77 -6.72
C GLU A 42 61.76 44.57 -7.42
N GLN A 43 61.29 43.52 -6.69
CA GLN A 43 60.22 42.62 -7.22
C GLN A 43 59.14 42.17 -6.19
N PRO A 44 58.66 43.00 -5.24
CA PRO A 44 57.53 42.62 -4.40
C PRO A 44 56.19 42.60 -5.17
N GLU A 45 56.02 43.40 -6.23
CA GLU A 45 54.75 43.44 -6.98
C GLU A 45 54.53 42.22 -7.88
N MET A 46 55.57 41.74 -8.58
CA MET A 46 55.47 40.56 -9.47
C MET A 46 55.09 39.29 -8.69
N THR A 47 55.62 39.13 -7.48
CA THR A 47 55.31 37.98 -6.62
C THR A 47 53.86 38.05 -6.08
N GLN A 48 53.38 39.25 -5.74
CA GLN A 48 51.98 39.45 -5.32
C GLN A 48 51.01 39.22 -6.49
N MET A 49 51.33 39.71 -7.69
CA MET A 49 50.55 39.42 -8.90
C MET A 49 50.51 37.92 -9.20
N ALA A 50 51.65 37.21 -9.09
CA ALA A 50 51.70 35.76 -9.29
C ALA A 50 50.81 35.02 -8.28
N SER A 51 50.77 35.45 -7.01
CA SER A 51 49.88 34.88 -6.00
C SER A 51 48.40 35.14 -6.30
N ILE A 52 48.05 36.33 -6.78
CA ILE A 52 46.67 36.66 -7.15
C ILE A 52 46.23 35.81 -8.35
N ILE A 53 47.10 35.64 -9.36
CA ILE A 53 46.84 34.78 -10.52
C ILE A 53 46.63 33.32 -10.07
N ALA A 54 47.45 32.82 -9.15
CA ALA A 54 47.29 31.47 -8.62
C ALA A 54 45.98 31.27 -7.83
N ASP A 55 45.52 32.28 -7.08
CA ASP A 55 44.22 32.22 -6.40
C ASP A 55 43.05 32.29 -7.39
N LEU A 56 43.16 33.13 -8.43
CA LEU A 56 42.18 33.21 -9.52
C LEU A 56 42.05 31.87 -10.25
N ASP A 57 43.16 31.20 -10.56
CA ASP A 57 43.16 29.87 -11.21
C ASP A 57 42.45 28.82 -10.34
N ARG A 58 42.74 28.79 -9.04
CA ARG A 58 42.05 27.90 -8.09
C ARG A 58 40.54 28.16 -8.02
N ARG A 59 40.14 29.43 -7.99
CA ARG A 59 38.72 29.82 -7.98
C ARG A 59 38.03 29.45 -9.29
N LEU A 60 38.70 29.66 -10.43
CA LEU A 60 38.18 29.31 -11.75
C LEU A 60 37.97 27.80 -11.85
N ARG A 61 38.95 26.99 -11.46
CA ARG A 61 38.83 25.53 -11.41
C ARG A 61 37.69 25.07 -10.50
N THR A 62 37.52 25.70 -9.34
CA THR A 62 36.41 25.41 -8.42
C THR A 62 35.05 25.75 -9.04
N LEU A 63 34.96 26.85 -9.79
CA LEU A 63 33.75 27.24 -10.51
C LEU A 63 33.41 26.27 -11.63
N GLU A 64 34.42 25.83 -12.40
CA GLU A 64 34.25 24.82 -13.45
C GLU A 64 33.74 23.50 -12.88
N GLU A 65 34.31 23.03 -11.77
CA GLU A 65 33.85 21.81 -11.09
C GLU A 65 32.42 21.95 -10.58
N ARG A 66 32.07 23.09 -9.97
CA ARG A 66 30.69 23.38 -9.53
C ARG A 66 29.72 23.43 -10.71
N TYR A 67 30.11 24.02 -11.83
CA TYR A 67 29.30 24.08 -13.04
C TYR A 67 29.08 22.69 -13.63
N ALA A 68 30.13 21.87 -13.73
CA ALA A 68 30.02 20.48 -14.17
C ALA A 68 29.09 19.66 -13.27
N ASN A 69 29.21 19.83 -11.95
CA ASN A 69 28.34 19.18 -10.97
C ASN A 69 26.88 19.64 -11.09
N LEU A 70 26.65 20.95 -11.28
CA LEU A 70 25.30 21.49 -11.47
C LEU A 70 24.66 20.94 -12.75
N ARG A 71 25.43 20.91 -13.86
CA ARG A 71 24.97 20.34 -15.13
C ARG A 71 24.60 18.86 -14.99
N LYS A 72 25.42 18.07 -14.29
CA LYS A 72 25.13 16.67 -14.02
C LYS A 72 23.86 16.50 -13.17
N LYS A 73 23.69 17.30 -12.12
CA LYS A 73 22.48 17.29 -11.29
C LYS A 73 21.24 17.64 -12.10
N LEU A 74 21.32 18.66 -12.96
CA LEU A 74 20.21 19.06 -13.84
C LEU A 74 19.81 17.91 -14.77
N GLN A 75 20.78 17.25 -15.41
CA GLN A 75 20.51 16.10 -16.28
C GLN A 75 19.82 14.95 -15.54
N LEU A 76 20.27 14.64 -14.32
CA LEU A 76 19.63 13.60 -13.50
C LEU A 76 18.22 14.01 -13.07
N THR A 77 18.03 15.28 -12.71
CA THR A 77 16.70 15.81 -12.38
C THR A 77 15.76 15.73 -13.57
N ASP A 78 16.19 16.12 -14.76
CA ASP A 78 15.39 16.03 -15.99
C ASP A 78 15.02 14.57 -16.30
N GLN A 79 15.98 13.66 -16.16
CA GLN A 79 15.74 12.24 -16.39
C GLN A 79 14.74 11.66 -15.38
N ASN A 80 14.89 12.02 -14.09
CA ASN A 80 13.96 11.62 -13.02
C ASN A 80 12.57 12.21 -13.23
N LEU A 81 12.47 13.46 -13.70
CA LEU A 81 11.21 14.11 -14.01
C LEU A 81 10.47 13.36 -15.12
N ILE A 82 11.16 13.04 -16.22
CA ILE A 82 10.59 12.29 -17.35
C ILE A 82 10.15 10.89 -16.90
N GLU A 83 10.95 10.21 -16.08
CA GLU A 83 10.59 8.89 -15.55
C GLU A 83 9.38 8.96 -14.63
N SER A 84 9.33 9.94 -13.73
CA SER A 84 8.20 10.17 -12.83
C SER A 84 6.93 10.52 -13.59
N GLU A 85 7.01 11.36 -14.64
CA GLU A 85 5.87 11.70 -15.49
C GLU A 85 5.33 10.46 -16.22
N ARG A 86 6.21 9.62 -16.76
CA ARG A 86 5.81 8.35 -17.42
C ARG A 86 5.17 7.37 -16.44
N ALA A 87 5.72 7.24 -15.23
CA ALA A 87 5.14 6.40 -14.19
C ALA A 87 3.75 6.91 -13.79
N PHE A 88 3.63 8.21 -13.52
CA PHE A 88 2.35 8.84 -13.17
C PHE A 88 1.31 8.70 -14.28
N GLY A 89 1.70 8.85 -15.55
CA GLY A 89 0.81 8.63 -16.69
C GLY A 89 0.31 7.19 -16.80
N LYS A 90 1.15 6.20 -16.46
CA LYS A 90 0.71 4.79 -16.38
C LYS A 90 -0.24 4.56 -15.23
N ASP A 91 0.06 5.09 -14.05
CA ASP A 91 -0.77 4.96 -12.86
C ASP A 91 -2.15 5.59 -13.08
N LEU A 92 -2.21 6.78 -13.70
CA LEU A 92 -3.47 7.40 -14.11
C LEU A 92 -4.29 6.54 -15.07
N LYS A 93 -3.63 5.88 -16.03
CA LYS A 93 -4.31 4.98 -16.96
C LYS A 93 -4.89 3.77 -16.24
N ILE A 94 -4.11 3.15 -15.34
CA ILE A 94 -4.57 2.02 -14.51
C ILE A 94 -5.76 2.45 -13.65
N LEU A 95 -5.66 3.60 -12.95
CA LEU A 95 -6.75 4.14 -12.15
C LEU A 95 -8.02 4.40 -12.96
N ASN A 96 -7.87 4.89 -14.19
CA ASN A 96 -9.01 5.11 -15.09
C ASN A 96 -9.65 3.78 -15.54
N ASP A 97 -8.83 2.79 -15.87
CA ASP A 97 -9.30 1.45 -16.26
C ASP A 97 -10.02 0.76 -15.07
N ASP A 98 -9.45 0.86 -13.86
CA ASP A 98 -10.07 0.36 -12.62
C ASP A 98 -11.38 1.08 -12.31
N SER A 99 -11.43 2.41 -12.49
CA SER A 99 -12.66 3.18 -12.32
C SER A 99 -13.76 2.73 -13.29
N MET A 100 -13.40 2.44 -14.55
CA MET A 100 -14.33 1.92 -15.54
C MET A 100 -14.84 0.51 -15.18
N GLN A 101 -13.95 -0.35 -14.68
CA GLN A 101 -14.34 -1.67 -14.17
C GLN A 101 -15.28 -1.59 -12.98
N ILE A 102 -15.00 -0.72 -12.00
CA ILE A 102 -15.86 -0.50 -10.84
C ILE A 102 -17.25 -0.03 -11.28
N LYS A 103 -17.34 0.92 -12.21
CA LYS A 103 -18.63 1.37 -12.76
C LYS A 103 -19.41 0.21 -13.38
N LYS A 104 -18.74 -0.66 -14.14
CA LYS A 104 -19.37 -1.84 -14.72
C LYS A 104 -19.86 -2.80 -13.63
N GLN A 105 -19.03 -3.11 -12.64
CA GLN A 105 -19.40 -3.99 -11.52
C GLN A 105 -20.58 -3.44 -10.71
N VAL A 106 -20.65 -2.12 -10.50
CA VAL A 106 -21.76 -1.46 -9.82
C VAL A 106 -23.05 -1.60 -10.62
N ASN A 107 -23.01 -1.43 -11.94
CA ASN A 107 -24.17 -1.65 -12.80
C ASN A 107 -24.62 -3.10 -12.77
N ASP A 108 -23.69 -4.05 -12.95
CA ASP A 108 -23.99 -5.49 -12.89
C ASP A 108 -24.57 -5.89 -11.52
N PHE A 109 -24.10 -5.27 -10.43
CA PHE A 109 -24.64 -5.49 -9.09
C PHE A 109 -26.04 -4.90 -8.93
N SER A 110 -26.26 -3.69 -9.44
CA SER A 110 -27.58 -3.05 -9.46
C SER A 110 -28.61 -3.92 -10.19
N ASP A 111 -28.25 -4.47 -11.34
CA ASP A 111 -29.12 -5.35 -12.11
C ASP A 111 -29.48 -6.63 -11.34
N LYS A 112 -28.50 -7.24 -10.66
CA LYS A 112 -28.74 -8.41 -9.79
C LYS A 112 -29.66 -8.08 -8.61
N VAL A 113 -29.52 -6.89 -8.03
CA VAL A 113 -30.40 -6.44 -6.94
C VAL A 113 -31.83 -6.25 -7.44
N LEU A 114 -32.01 -5.70 -8.64
CA LEU A 114 -33.33 -5.58 -9.28
C LEU A 114 -33.95 -6.96 -9.52
N MET A 115 -33.19 -7.91 -10.11
CA MET A 115 -33.63 -9.29 -10.30
C MET A 115 -34.04 -9.95 -8.97
N PHE A 116 -33.24 -9.77 -7.92
CA PHE A 116 -33.57 -10.29 -6.59
C PHE A 116 -34.86 -9.68 -6.02
N GLY A 117 -35.09 -8.39 -6.27
CA GLY A 117 -36.34 -7.71 -5.93
C GLY A 117 -37.55 -8.29 -6.66
N GLU A 118 -37.42 -8.63 -7.94
CA GLU A 118 -38.48 -9.27 -8.73
C GLU A 118 -38.77 -10.69 -8.24
N GLU A 119 -37.73 -11.49 -7.95
CA GLU A 119 -37.89 -12.84 -7.39
C GLU A 119 -38.55 -12.82 -6.00
N LEU A 120 -38.19 -11.86 -5.15
CA LEU A 120 -38.86 -11.63 -3.86
C LEU A 120 -40.33 -11.24 -4.05
N GLY A 121 -40.64 -10.44 -5.07
CA GLY A 121 -42.02 -10.08 -5.42
C GLY A 121 -42.85 -11.28 -5.89
N ASN A 122 -42.22 -12.20 -6.62
CA ASN A 122 -42.84 -13.44 -7.10
C ASN A 122 -42.92 -14.54 -6.04
N THR A 123 -42.26 -14.37 -4.89
CA THR A 123 -42.33 -15.33 -3.79
C THR A 123 -43.65 -15.18 -3.04
N ALA A 124 -44.38 -16.29 -2.86
CA ALA A 124 -45.67 -16.30 -2.17
C ALA A 124 -45.54 -15.69 -0.76
N LYS A 125 -46.41 -14.71 -0.44
CA LYS A 125 -46.40 -14.09 0.89
C LYS A 125 -46.71 -15.17 1.92
N LYS A 126 -46.05 -15.12 3.08
CA LYS A 126 -46.32 -16.05 4.20
C LYS A 126 -47.81 -16.11 4.57
N ASN A 127 -48.53 -15.00 4.39
CA ASN A 127 -49.96 -14.94 4.65
C ASN A 127 -50.77 -15.77 3.65
N ASP A 128 -50.43 -15.74 2.36
CA ASP A 128 -51.13 -16.49 1.32
C ASP A 128 -50.92 -17.99 1.52
N VAL A 129 -49.71 -18.40 1.90
CA VAL A 129 -49.40 -19.80 2.25
C VAL A 129 -50.22 -20.25 3.46
N LYS A 130 -50.33 -19.42 4.51
CA LYS A 130 -51.17 -19.72 5.68
C LYS A 130 -52.65 -19.83 5.34
N VAL A 131 -53.15 -19.01 4.42
CA VAL A 131 -54.53 -19.07 3.96
C VAL A 131 -54.78 -20.40 3.24
N ILE A 132 -53.87 -20.81 2.35
CA ILE A 132 -53.94 -22.11 1.67
C ILE A 132 -53.87 -23.25 2.68
N GLU A 133 -52.98 -23.20 3.68
CA GLU A 133 -52.88 -24.19 4.75
C GLU A 133 -54.19 -24.32 5.54
N LYS A 134 -54.84 -23.20 5.85
CA LYS A 134 -56.15 -23.19 6.53
C LYS A 134 -57.25 -23.81 5.66
N TYR A 135 -57.29 -23.49 4.37
CA TYR A 135 -58.23 -24.11 3.44
C TYR A 135 -57.99 -25.61 3.29
N LEU A 136 -56.73 -26.03 3.19
CA LEU A 136 -56.37 -27.45 3.12
C LEU A 136 -56.81 -28.21 4.37
N THR A 137 -56.63 -27.59 5.55
CA THR A 137 -57.09 -28.14 6.83
C THR A 137 -58.61 -28.28 6.86
N MET A 138 -59.35 -27.28 6.40
CA MET A 138 -60.82 -27.33 6.29
C MET A 138 -61.31 -28.38 5.29
N TRP A 139 -60.50 -28.68 4.27
CA TRP A 139 -60.80 -29.68 3.25
C TRP A 139 -60.43 -31.10 3.64
N ASN A 140 -59.83 -31.33 4.82
CA ASN A 140 -59.46 -32.66 5.24
C ASN A 140 -60.72 -33.53 5.44
N PRO A 141 -60.95 -34.56 4.59
CA PRO A 141 -62.20 -35.31 4.60
C PRO A 141 -62.42 -36.15 5.85
N GLN A 142 -61.36 -36.39 6.64
CA GLN A 142 -61.47 -37.06 7.94
C GLN A 142 -62.19 -36.23 9.00
N GLN A 143 -62.31 -34.90 8.81
CA GLN A 143 -63.02 -34.02 9.73
C GLN A 143 -64.50 -33.81 9.35
N PHE A 144 -64.97 -34.37 8.22
CA PHE A 144 -66.37 -34.27 7.84
C PHE A 144 -67.22 -35.23 8.67
N ILE A 145 -68.09 -34.66 9.49
CA ILE A 145 -69.06 -35.40 10.28
C ILE A 145 -70.09 -36.03 9.35
N THR A 146 -70.31 -37.33 9.49
CA THR A 146 -71.33 -38.06 8.73
C THR A 146 -72.72 -37.66 9.20
N ARG A 147 -73.73 -37.64 8.32
CA ARG A 147 -75.14 -37.28 8.68
C ARG A 147 -75.69 -38.03 9.92
N LYS A 148 -75.19 -39.24 10.18
CA LYS A 148 -75.58 -40.05 11.35
C LYS A 148 -74.95 -39.53 12.65
N GLU A 149 -73.67 -39.20 12.61
CA GLU A 149 -72.90 -38.67 13.75
C GLU A 149 -73.43 -37.28 14.15
N LEU A 150 -73.80 -36.44 13.19
CA LEU A 150 -74.40 -35.13 13.46
C LEU A 150 -75.73 -35.24 14.23
N LYS A 151 -76.58 -36.22 13.87
CA LYS A 151 -77.84 -36.46 14.57
C LYS A 151 -77.61 -36.93 16.00
N GLN A 152 -76.66 -37.83 16.22
CA GLN A 152 -76.30 -38.28 17.57
C GLN A 152 -75.78 -37.11 18.43
N TYR A 153 -74.97 -36.23 17.85
CA TYR A 153 -74.46 -35.05 18.56
C TYR A 153 -75.57 -34.07 18.97
N LEU A 154 -76.56 -33.87 18.11
CA LEU A 154 -77.72 -32.99 18.39
C LEU A 154 -78.64 -33.59 19.44
N GLU A 155 -78.88 -34.90 19.42
CA GLU A 155 -79.71 -35.55 20.45
C GLU A 155 -79.03 -35.57 21.82
N TYR A 156 -77.71 -35.73 21.85
CA TYR A 156 -76.92 -35.68 23.08
C TYR A 156 -76.85 -34.27 23.71
N ASN A 157 -76.84 -33.20 22.90
CA ASN A 157 -76.73 -31.80 23.39
C ASN A 157 -78.06 -31.04 23.53
N LYS A 158 -79.21 -31.62 23.14
CA LYS A 158 -80.55 -31.05 23.36
C LYS A 158 -80.82 -30.52 24.79
N PRO A 159 -80.40 -31.17 25.89
CA PRO A 159 -80.73 -30.68 27.23
C PRO A 159 -80.02 -29.36 27.62
N ASN A 160 -78.89 -29.02 27.00
CA ASN A 160 -78.14 -27.79 27.32
C ASN A 160 -78.62 -26.53 26.56
N PHE A 161 -79.36 -26.69 25.46
CA PHE A 161 -79.93 -25.54 24.74
C PHE A 161 -81.19 -24.99 25.41
N GLN A 162 -81.94 -25.82 26.13
CA GLN A 162 -83.16 -25.41 26.84
C GLN A 162 -82.88 -24.64 28.14
N GLN A 163 -81.67 -24.67 28.67
CA GLN A 163 -81.30 -23.96 29.90
C GLN A 163 -80.88 -22.50 29.67
N LYS A 164 -80.37 -22.14 28.48
CA LYS A 164 -79.96 -20.77 28.17
C LYS A 164 -81.11 -19.82 27.85
N GLU A 165 -82.23 -20.31 27.35
CA GLU A 165 -83.44 -19.48 27.13
C GLU A 165 -84.21 -19.18 28.42
N SER A 166 -83.92 -19.88 29.53
CA SER A 166 -84.55 -19.66 30.83
C SER A 166 -83.78 -18.72 31.78
N GLU A 167 -82.59 -18.23 31.40
CA GLU A 167 -81.78 -17.29 32.21
C GLU A 167 -81.77 -15.85 31.69
N GLU A 168 -82.42 -15.57 30.53
CA GLU A 168 -82.50 -14.23 29.93
C GLU A 168 -83.90 -13.58 30.02
N ASN A 169 -84.83 -14.15 30.81
CA ASN A 169 -86.14 -13.56 31.13
C ASN A 169 -86.34 -13.37 32.64
#